data_AF-A0A7D5RCC2-F1
#
_entry.id   AF-A0A7D5RCC2-F1
#
_cell.length_a   1.000
_cell.length_b   1.000
_cell.length_c   1.000
_cell.angle_alpha   90.00
_cell.angle_beta   90.00
_cell.angle_gamma   90.00
#
_symmetry.space_group_name_H-M   'P 1'
#
loop_
_entity.id
_entity.type
_entity.pdbx_description
1 polymer ?
#
loop_
_entity_poly.entity_id
_entity_poly.type
_entity_poly.pdbx_seq_one_letter_code
_entity_poly.pdbx_strand_id
1 'polypeptide(L)'
;MGNRIRVGLVGIGNCFAGLIQGIEYYRQNPSQEVTGIIHDKLAGYGIHDIDFVCGFDVGDNKVGTPLNEAIYAYPNMVDWIPKEKMPKTNAKVYESPLLDGVGIWVENRIKPLESKKTHEQITEEVKKIIKENNVEIIVSYLPVGSDKVTEFWAQICLDTNTAFVNCIPSFIASDEKWAKKFKEKNIPVIGDDIKGQVGATIVHRTLAKLCSDRGTKIEKTYQINVGGNTDFLNMKEQDRLASKRISKTESVQSQLKERLADDQIYVGPSDFIPFLGNTKLMFMRIEGRQWANIPYNMEVRLEVDDKANSAGIVIDAIRLAKIALDRGVGGPIIPASAYLMKHPLEQMSDVQAKKDCEKFVEGK
;
A
#
# COMPACT_ATOMS: atom_id res chain seq x y z
N MET A 1 3.31 -21.49 -22.41
CA MET A 1 4.02 -20.43 -21.65
C MET A 1 2.99 -19.84 -20.72
N GLY A 2 3.16 -19.95 -19.40
CA GLY A 2 2.18 -19.40 -18.45
C GLY A 2 2.05 -17.89 -18.65
N ASN A 3 0.83 -17.35 -18.61
CA ASN A 3 0.57 -15.92 -18.75
C ASN A 3 1.20 -15.20 -17.55
N ARG A 4 2.38 -14.59 -17.73
CA ARG A 4 2.95 -13.68 -16.74
C ARG A 4 2.12 -12.41 -16.65
N ILE A 5 2.09 -11.82 -15.46
CA ILE A 5 1.35 -10.60 -15.13
C ILE A 5 2.26 -9.41 -15.40
N ARG A 6 1.93 -8.58 -16.39
CA ARG A 6 2.76 -7.42 -16.77
C ARG A 6 2.36 -6.19 -15.95
N VAL A 7 3.23 -5.77 -15.04
CA VAL A 7 2.96 -4.72 -14.06
C VAL A 7 3.81 -3.47 -14.32
N GLY A 8 3.17 -2.31 -14.34
CA GLY A 8 3.83 -1.00 -14.26
C GLY A 8 3.72 -0.41 -12.86
N LEU A 9 4.73 0.32 -12.42
CA LEU A 9 4.77 0.93 -11.08
C LEU A 9 4.78 2.45 -11.15
N VAL A 10 4.09 3.08 -10.22
CA VAL A 10 4.13 4.53 -10.02
C VAL A 10 4.67 4.81 -8.62
N GLY A 11 5.76 5.57 -8.54
CA GLY A 11 6.51 5.80 -7.30
C GLY A 11 7.47 4.65 -7.01
N ILE A 12 8.72 4.78 -7.44
CA ILE A 12 9.78 3.78 -7.29
C ILE A 12 10.45 3.97 -5.92
N GLY A 13 9.63 3.95 -4.86
CA GLY A 13 10.04 4.17 -3.48
C GLY A 13 10.43 2.90 -2.73
N ASN A 14 10.60 3.05 -1.41
CA ASN A 14 10.89 1.95 -0.48
C ASN A 14 9.88 0.79 -0.54
N CYS A 15 8.58 1.08 -0.76
CA CYS A 15 7.56 0.02 -0.89
C CYS A 15 7.82 -0.88 -2.08
N PHE A 16 8.09 -0.30 -3.26
CA PHE A 16 8.43 -1.08 -4.44
C PHE A 16 9.77 -1.79 -4.31
N ALA A 17 10.78 -1.12 -3.73
CA ALA A 17 12.07 -1.75 -3.47
C ALA A 17 11.93 -3.03 -2.61
N GLY A 18 11.11 -2.98 -1.55
CA GLY A 18 10.76 -4.17 -0.77
C GLY A 18 10.01 -5.24 -1.57
N LEU A 19 9.00 -4.84 -2.36
CA LEU A 19 8.24 -5.77 -3.20
C LEU A 19 9.13 -6.58 -4.15
N ILE A 20 9.98 -5.91 -4.94
CA ILE A 20 10.80 -6.58 -5.95
C ILE A 20 11.97 -7.35 -5.34
N GLN A 21 12.62 -6.81 -4.30
CA GLN A 21 13.70 -7.52 -3.61
C GLN A 21 13.18 -8.75 -2.85
N GLY A 22 11.95 -8.70 -2.30
CA GLY A 22 11.31 -9.86 -1.68
C GLY A 22 11.02 -10.98 -2.68
N ILE A 23 10.50 -10.66 -3.88
CA ILE A 23 10.29 -11.65 -4.95
C ILE A 23 11.64 -12.26 -5.38
N GLU A 24 12.67 -11.43 -5.52
CA GLU A 24 14.01 -11.90 -5.88
C GLU A 24 14.65 -12.75 -4.77
N TYR A 25 14.45 -12.41 -3.50
CA TYR A 25 14.90 -13.21 -2.37
C TYR A 25 14.38 -14.64 -2.47
N TYR A 26 13.08 -14.83 -2.69
CA TYR A 26 12.50 -16.17 -2.84
C TYR A 26 12.97 -16.87 -4.12
N ARG A 27 13.25 -16.12 -5.20
CA ARG A 27 13.83 -16.68 -6.43
C ARG A 27 15.25 -17.22 -6.20
N GLN A 28 16.06 -16.54 -5.39
CA GLN A 28 17.42 -16.97 -5.04
C GLN A 28 17.44 -18.08 -3.97
N ASN A 29 16.32 -18.29 -3.27
CA ASN A 29 16.20 -19.26 -2.18
C ASN A 29 15.00 -20.21 -2.40
N PRO A 30 14.98 -21.03 -3.46
CA PRO A 30 13.81 -21.81 -3.86
C PRO A 30 13.40 -22.92 -2.87
N SER A 31 14.27 -23.27 -1.93
CA SER A 31 13.96 -24.22 -0.86
C SER A 31 13.27 -23.59 0.35
N GLN A 32 13.20 -22.25 0.42
CA GLN A 32 12.54 -21.54 1.50
C GLN A 32 11.03 -21.50 1.25
N GLU A 33 10.25 -21.72 2.31
CA GLU A 33 8.82 -21.47 2.29
C GLU A 33 8.57 -19.96 2.19
N VAL A 34 7.66 -19.58 1.29
CA VAL A 34 7.34 -18.17 1.09
C VAL A 34 6.54 -17.66 2.29
N THR A 35 7.17 -16.83 3.11
CA THR A 35 6.55 -16.20 4.27
C THR A 35 6.01 -14.82 3.92
N GLY A 36 4.87 -14.47 4.50
CA GLY A 36 4.29 -13.14 4.32
C GLY A 36 3.59 -13.00 2.96
N ILE A 37 2.84 -14.01 2.55
CA ILE A 37 1.77 -13.92 1.54
C ILE A 37 0.56 -14.64 2.10
N ILE A 38 -0.65 -14.27 1.69
CA ILE A 38 -1.84 -14.95 2.18
C ILE A 38 -2.02 -16.28 1.44
N HIS A 39 -1.70 -16.29 0.14
CA HIS A 39 -1.85 -17.43 -0.74
C HIS A 39 -0.56 -17.68 -1.51
N ASP A 40 -0.03 -18.91 -1.43
CA ASP A 40 1.11 -19.34 -2.24
C ASP A 40 0.80 -19.21 -3.75
N LYS A 41 -0.38 -19.68 -4.16
CA LYS A 41 -0.93 -19.49 -5.50
C LYS A 41 -2.36 -18.96 -5.45
N LEU A 42 -2.67 -18.01 -6.33
CA LEU A 42 -4.01 -17.47 -6.56
C LEU A 42 -4.45 -17.76 -7.98
N ALA A 43 -5.43 -18.65 -8.15
CA ALA A 43 -5.89 -19.13 -9.46
C ALA A 43 -4.75 -19.57 -10.40
N GLY A 44 -3.69 -20.17 -9.84
CA GLY A 44 -2.50 -20.61 -10.58
C GLY A 44 -1.35 -19.61 -10.63
N TYR A 45 -1.57 -18.33 -10.30
CA TYR A 45 -0.53 -17.30 -10.25
C TYR A 45 0.27 -17.37 -8.94
N GLY A 46 1.56 -17.67 -9.07
CA GLY A 46 2.54 -17.56 -7.99
C GLY A 46 3.21 -16.19 -7.93
N ILE A 47 4.05 -15.98 -6.92
CA ILE A 47 4.78 -14.71 -6.74
C ILE A 47 5.79 -14.41 -7.87
N HIS A 48 6.25 -15.45 -8.57
CA HIS A 48 7.24 -15.34 -9.64
C HIS A 48 6.64 -15.08 -11.01
N ASP A 49 5.31 -15.09 -11.13
CA ASP A 49 4.60 -14.81 -12.38
C ASP A 49 4.41 -13.30 -12.62
N ILE A 50 4.87 -12.45 -11.69
CA ILE A 50 4.81 -10.99 -11.79
C ILE A 50 6.06 -10.46 -12.50
N ASP A 51 5.86 -9.84 -13.65
CA ASP A 51 6.90 -9.14 -14.41
C ASP A 51 6.70 -7.63 -14.31
N PHE A 52 7.64 -6.94 -13.67
CA PHE A 52 7.67 -5.49 -13.64
C PHE A 52 8.31 -4.95 -14.93
N VAL A 53 7.51 -4.37 -15.80
CA VAL A 53 7.90 -4.04 -17.18
C VAL A 53 8.27 -2.56 -17.37
N CYS A 54 7.78 -1.66 -16.52
CA CYS A 54 8.17 -0.26 -16.49
C CYS A 54 7.90 0.36 -15.11
N GLY A 55 8.55 1.49 -14.83
CA GLY A 55 8.29 2.31 -13.65
C GLY A 55 8.10 3.78 -14.03
N PHE A 56 7.47 4.55 -13.15
CA PHE A 56 7.28 5.99 -13.28
C PHE A 56 7.63 6.68 -11.98
N ASP A 57 8.47 7.70 -12.04
CA ASP A 57 8.93 8.47 -10.88
C ASP A 57 9.16 9.93 -11.27
N VAL A 58 9.46 10.78 -10.28
CA VAL A 58 9.80 12.19 -10.47
C VAL A 58 11.24 12.49 -10.06
N GLY A 59 11.91 11.61 -9.32
CA GLY A 59 13.28 11.84 -8.84
C GLY A 59 14.29 11.89 -9.98
N ASP A 60 15.13 12.93 -9.97
CA ASP A 60 16.18 13.17 -10.98
C ASP A 60 17.16 11.99 -11.14
N ASN A 61 17.41 11.28 -10.04
CA ASN A 61 18.31 10.15 -9.95
C ASN A 61 17.67 8.80 -10.28
N LYS A 62 16.36 8.77 -10.56
CA LYS A 62 15.60 7.57 -10.92
C LYS A 62 15.15 7.61 -12.37
N VAL A 63 14.59 8.73 -12.82
CA VAL A 63 14.08 8.86 -14.19
C VAL A 63 15.18 8.59 -15.23
N GLY A 64 14.89 7.75 -16.21
CA GLY A 64 15.81 7.33 -17.27
C GLY A 64 16.72 6.14 -16.92
N THR A 65 16.74 5.71 -15.65
CA THR A 65 17.58 4.58 -15.21
C THR A 65 16.86 3.23 -15.34
N PRO A 66 17.59 2.10 -15.40
CA PRO A 66 16.98 0.77 -15.31
C PRO A 66 16.22 0.58 -13.99
N LEU A 67 15.06 -0.07 -14.05
CA LEU A 67 14.15 -0.21 -12.92
C LEU A 67 14.83 -0.86 -11.70
N ASN A 68 15.64 -1.91 -11.90
CA ASN A 68 16.34 -2.61 -10.83
C ASN A 68 17.55 -1.83 -10.28
N GLU A 69 17.98 -0.76 -10.94
CA GLU A 69 18.97 0.17 -10.39
C GLU A 69 18.30 1.29 -9.60
N ALA A 70 17.17 1.80 -10.09
CA ALA A 70 16.40 2.87 -9.48
C ALA A 70 15.91 2.55 -8.06
N ILE A 71 15.63 1.28 -7.76
CA ILE A 71 15.19 0.87 -6.41
C ILE A 71 16.25 1.09 -5.32
N TYR A 72 17.53 1.21 -5.69
CA TYR A 72 18.64 1.53 -4.78
C TYR A 72 18.97 3.02 -4.74
N ALA A 73 18.37 3.83 -5.62
CA ALA A 73 18.61 5.26 -5.63
C ALA A 73 18.03 5.91 -4.38
N TYR A 74 18.83 6.78 -3.75
CA TYR A 74 18.39 7.59 -2.62
C TYR A 74 17.07 8.33 -2.97
N PRO A 75 16.10 8.48 -2.05
CA PRO A 75 16.14 8.16 -0.62
C PRO A 75 15.62 6.76 -0.25
N ASN A 76 15.67 5.80 -1.18
CA ASN A 76 15.38 4.42 -0.84
C ASN A 76 16.45 3.85 0.10
N MET A 77 16.03 2.97 1.00
CA MET A 77 16.81 2.39 2.10
C MET A 77 16.68 0.86 2.16
N VAL A 78 15.83 0.24 1.34
CA VAL A 78 15.69 -1.22 1.31
C VAL A 78 16.87 -1.84 0.58
N ASP A 79 17.57 -2.75 1.27
CA ASP A 79 18.80 -3.41 0.82
C ASP A 79 18.84 -4.92 1.13
N TRP A 80 17.68 -5.57 1.19
CA TRP A 80 17.55 -7.01 1.47
C TRP A 80 18.33 -7.89 0.49
N ILE A 81 18.44 -7.45 -0.78
CA ILE A 81 19.30 -8.05 -1.79
C ILE A 81 20.40 -7.05 -2.14
N PRO A 82 21.69 -7.43 -2.09
CA PRO A 82 22.78 -6.59 -2.58
C PRO A 82 22.59 -6.21 -4.05
N LYS A 83 22.90 -4.96 -4.43
CA LYS A 83 22.66 -4.41 -5.77
C LYS A 83 23.27 -5.28 -6.88
N GLU A 84 24.46 -5.81 -6.65
CA GLU A 84 25.19 -6.68 -7.59
C GLU A 84 24.56 -8.07 -7.77
N LYS A 85 23.69 -8.48 -6.84
CA LYS A 85 22.94 -9.74 -6.92
C LYS A 85 21.55 -9.56 -7.53
N MET A 86 21.06 -8.34 -7.73
CA MET A 86 19.82 -8.12 -8.46
C MET A 86 20.01 -8.40 -9.95
N PRO A 87 19.07 -9.10 -10.60
CA PRO A 87 19.15 -9.37 -12.03
C PRO A 87 19.08 -8.06 -12.82
N LYS A 88 19.76 -8.02 -13.98
CA LYS A 88 19.59 -6.92 -14.94
C LYS A 88 18.18 -6.93 -15.50
N THR A 89 17.68 -5.76 -15.85
CA THR A 89 16.36 -5.59 -16.47
C THR A 89 16.44 -4.61 -17.63
N ASN A 90 15.58 -4.82 -18.64
CA ASN A 90 15.35 -3.85 -19.71
C ASN A 90 14.26 -2.84 -19.34
N ALA A 91 13.50 -3.07 -18.27
CA ALA A 91 12.52 -2.14 -17.76
C ALA A 91 13.21 -0.85 -17.30
N LYS A 92 12.62 0.29 -17.63
CA LYS A 92 13.16 1.62 -17.28
C LYS A 92 12.17 2.38 -16.40
N VAL A 93 12.70 3.36 -15.69
CA VAL A 93 11.89 4.38 -15.02
C VAL A 93 11.69 5.56 -15.96
N TYR A 94 10.45 5.97 -16.12
CA TYR A 94 10.03 7.09 -16.95
C TYR A 94 9.49 8.22 -16.07
N GLU A 95 9.36 9.38 -16.69
CA GLU A 95 8.88 10.59 -16.01
C GLU A 95 7.38 10.51 -15.71
N SER A 96 7.01 10.72 -14.46
CA SER A 96 5.63 10.97 -14.02
C SER A 96 5.40 12.49 -13.92
N PRO A 97 4.18 13.00 -14.11
CA PRO A 97 3.89 14.38 -13.73
C PRO A 97 4.05 14.55 -12.21
N LEU A 98 4.54 15.72 -11.80
CA LEU A 98 4.78 16.04 -10.38
C LEU A 98 3.48 16.27 -9.61
N LEU A 99 2.63 17.20 -10.08
CA LEU A 99 1.39 17.64 -9.43
C LEU A 99 1.57 17.84 -7.91
N ASP A 100 0.79 17.14 -7.06
CA ASP A 100 0.88 17.14 -5.59
C ASP A 100 1.64 15.91 -5.04
N GLY A 101 2.42 15.24 -5.90
CA GLY A 101 3.16 14.02 -5.65
C GLY A 101 4.31 14.15 -4.65
N VAL A 102 4.80 15.36 -4.36
CA VAL A 102 5.96 15.59 -3.50
C VAL A 102 5.61 16.61 -2.42
N GLY A 103 5.74 16.20 -1.15
CA GLY A 103 5.57 17.07 0.01
C GLY A 103 6.81 17.93 0.31
N ILE A 104 6.59 19.02 1.04
CA ILE A 104 7.63 20.04 1.30
C ILE A 104 8.83 19.42 2.07
N TRP A 105 8.54 18.54 3.02
CA TRP A 105 9.56 17.91 3.87
C TRP A 105 10.43 16.88 3.15
N VAL A 106 9.99 16.37 2.01
CA VAL A 106 10.69 15.33 1.24
C VAL A 106 11.30 15.84 -0.06
N GLU A 107 10.93 17.04 -0.51
CA GLU A 107 11.40 17.67 -1.75
C GLU A 107 12.94 17.67 -1.86
N ASN A 108 13.65 18.15 -0.83
CA ASN A 108 15.11 18.18 -0.81
C ASN A 108 15.79 16.79 -0.87
N ARG A 109 15.04 15.73 -0.55
CA ARG A 109 15.53 14.35 -0.62
C ARG A 109 15.19 13.69 -1.95
N ILE A 110 14.01 13.95 -2.48
CA ILE A 110 13.52 13.39 -3.74
C ILE A 110 14.18 14.07 -4.93
N LYS A 111 14.44 15.38 -4.83
CA LYS A 111 14.98 16.22 -5.90
C LYS A 111 14.24 15.99 -7.22
N PRO A 112 12.98 16.44 -7.31
CA PRO A 112 12.18 16.23 -8.51
C PRO A 112 12.90 16.80 -9.74
N LEU A 113 12.81 16.07 -10.86
CA LEU A 113 13.33 16.50 -12.14
C LEU A 113 12.68 17.82 -12.57
N GLU A 114 13.48 18.79 -13.00
CA GLU A 114 12.99 19.97 -13.72
C GLU A 114 12.52 19.55 -15.12
N SER A 115 11.23 19.24 -15.23
CA SER A 115 10.64 18.79 -16.50
C SER A 115 10.70 19.89 -17.55
N LYS A 116 11.14 19.51 -18.76
CA LYS A 116 11.04 20.35 -19.96
C LYS A 116 9.79 20.06 -20.78
N LYS A 117 8.96 19.11 -20.33
CA LYS A 117 7.77 18.63 -21.05
C LYS A 117 6.52 19.27 -20.48
N THR A 118 5.52 19.49 -21.33
CA THR A 118 4.19 19.89 -20.85
C THR A 118 3.47 18.70 -20.22
N HIS A 119 2.43 18.98 -19.44
CA HIS A 119 1.59 17.94 -18.84
C HIS A 119 1.00 16.99 -19.91
N GLU A 120 0.59 17.54 -21.06
CA GLU A 120 0.06 16.78 -22.19
C GLU A 120 1.14 15.89 -22.83
N GLN A 121 2.36 16.40 -22.99
CA GLN A 121 3.47 15.59 -23.53
C GLN A 121 3.80 14.41 -22.63
N ILE A 122 3.84 14.62 -21.30
CA ILE A 122 4.03 13.54 -20.33
C ILE A 122 2.86 12.54 -20.41
N THR A 123 1.63 13.02 -20.52
CA THR A 123 0.42 12.18 -20.61
C THR A 123 0.49 11.24 -21.82
N GLU A 124 0.80 11.76 -23.00
CA GLU A 124 0.90 10.96 -24.22
C GLU A 124 2.07 9.98 -24.18
N GLU A 125 3.20 10.39 -23.61
CA GLU A 125 4.37 9.51 -23.43
C GLU A 125 4.05 8.35 -22.48
N VAL A 126 3.41 8.62 -21.33
CA VAL A 126 2.97 7.59 -20.37
C VAL A 126 2.04 6.59 -21.04
N LYS A 127 1.01 7.05 -21.76
CA LYS A 127 0.08 6.17 -22.49
C LYS A 127 0.80 5.31 -23.52
N LYS A 128 1.75 5.88 -24.25
CA LYS A 128 2.58 5.17 -25.22
C LYS A 128 3.42 4.08 -24.55
N ILE A 129 4.11 4.39 -23.45
CA ILE A 129 4.96 3.45 -22.71
C ILE A 129 4.13 2.28 -22.17
N ILE A 130 2.96 2.54 -21.60
CA ILE A 130 2.03 1.52 -21.10
C ILE A 130 1.65 0.55 -22.21
N LYS A 131 1.28 1.08 -23.38
CA LYS A 131 0.91 0.29 -24.56
C LYS A 131 2.08 -0.53 -25.10
N GLU A 132 3.26 0.09 -25.28
CA GLU A 132 4.46 -0.59 -25.81
C GLU A 132 4.94 -1.71 -24.90
N ASN A 133 4.80 -1.54 -23.59
CA ASN A 133 5.19 -2.54 -22.60
C ASN A 133 4.08 -3.56 -22.31
N ASN A 134 2.92 -3.47 -22.96
CA ASN A 134 1.72 -4.28 -22.73
C ASN A 134 1.40 -4.40 -21.23
N VAL A 135 1.38 -3.27 -20.53
CA VAL A 135 1.08 -3.25 -19.10
C VAL A 135 -0.38 -3.65 -18.91
N GLU A 136 -0.63 -4.59 -18.01
CA GLU A 136 -1.98 -5.04 -17.63
C GLU A 136 -2.46 -4.34 -16.36
N ILE A 137 -1.53 -4.08 -15.43
CA ILE A 137 -1.84 -3.57 -14.10
C ILE A 137 -0.86 -2.45 -13.74
N ILE A 138 -1.38 -1.33 -13.26
CA ILE A 138 -0.60 -0.26 -12.63
C ILE A 138 -0.76 -0.35 -11.11
N VAL A 139 0.37 -0.36 -10.39
CA VAL A 139 0.40 -0.27 -8.92
C VAL A 139 0.91 1.10 -8.51
N SER A 140 0.13 1.82 -7.70
CA SER A 140 0.50 3.13 -7.17
C SER A 140 1.08 3.03 -5.76
N TYR A 141 2.33 3.48 -5.62
CA TYR A 141 3.07 3.67 -4.36
C TYR A 141 3.45 5.15 -4.16
N LEU A 142 2.58 6.06 -4.60
CA LEU A 142 2.77 7.49 -4.42
C LEU A 142 2.84 7.88 -2.93
N PRO A 143 3.40 9.06 -2.61
CA PRO A 143 3.37 9.56 -1.23
C PRO A 143 1.94 9.85 -0.75
N VAL A 144 1.75 9.86 0.58
CA VAL A 144 0.47 10.25 1.18
C VAL A 144 0.15 11.72 0.88
N GLY A 145 -1.11 12.01 0.55
CA GLY A 145 -1.59 13.35 0.18
C GLY A 145 -1.33 13.72 -1.28
N SER A 146 -1.12 12.72 -2.14
CA SER A 146 -0.86 12.87 -3.57
C SER A 146 -2.14 12.58 -4.38
N ASP A 147 -3.20 13.31 -4.08
CA ASP A 147 -4.55 13.05 -4.59
C ASP A 147 -4.65 13.32 -6.09
N LYS A 148 -4.19 14.49 -6.56
CA LYS A 148 -4.27 14.89 -7.98
C LYS A 148 -3.46 13.97 -8.87
N VAL A 149 -2.24 13.58 -8.45
CA VAL A 149 -1.45 12.62 -9.23
C VAL A 149 -2.02 11.21 -9.18
N THR A 150 -2.67 10.80 -8.08
CA THR A 150 -3.38 9.51 -8.05
C THR A 150 -4.58 9.50 -8.98
N GLU A 151 -5.36 10.58 -9.01
CA GLU A 151 -6.45 10.77 -9.97
C GLU A 151 -5.96 10.77 -11.43
N PHE A 152 -4.82 11.41 -11.69
CA PHE A 152 -4.15 11.33 -12.99
C PHE A 152 -3.86 9.89 -13.38
N TRP A 153 -3.24 9.10 -12.49
CA TRP A 153 -2.91 7.70 -12.78
C TRP A 153 -4.16 6.81 -12.90
N ALA A 154 -5.21 7.07 -12.12
CA ALA A 154 -6.50 6.41 -12.28
C ALA A 154 -7.10 6.70 -13.67
N GLN A 155 -7.01 7.95 -14.15
CA GLN A 155 -7.47 8.31 -15.49
C GLN A 155 -6.60 7.66 -16.58
N ILE A 156 -5.28 7.60 -16.41
CA ILE A 156 -4.38 6.88 -17.32
C ILE A 156 -4.80 5.40 -17.45
N CYS A 157 -5.14 4.76 -16.33
CA CYS A 157 -5.60 3.38 -16.32
C CYS A 157 -6.90 3.20 -17.12
N LEU A 158 -7.86 4.10 -16.91
CA LEU A 158 -9.10 4.13 -17.71
C LEU A 158 -8.84 4.36 -19.20
N ASP A 159 -7.86 5.18 -19.55
CA ASP A 159 -7.55 5.52 -20.94
C ASP A 159 -6.78 4.42 -21.68
N THR A 160 -6.08 3.57 -20.93
CA THR A 160 -5.19 2.52 -21.47
C THR A 160 -5.70 1.10 -21.24
N ASN A 161 -6.88 0.95 -20.62
CA ASN A 161 -7.49 -0.33 -20.26
C ASN A 161 -6.62 -1.19 -19.32
N THR A 162 -5.90 -0.56 -18.40
CA THR A 162 -5.11 -1.25 -17.38
C THR A 162 -5.82 -1.26 -16.04
N ALA A 163 -5.76 -2.37 -15.31
CA ALA A 163 -6.26 -2.42 -13.94
C ALA A 163 -5.43 -1.50 -13.03
N PHE A 164 -6.03 -1.02 -11.94
CA PHE A 164 -5.37 -0.11 -11.00
C PHE A 164 -5.36 -0.68 -9.58
N VAL A 165 -4.18 -0.76 -8.97
CA VAL A 165 -3.99 -1.13 -7.55
C VAL A 165 -3.47 0.09 -6.80
N ASN A 166 -4.33 0.70 -6.00
CA ASN A 166 -4.03 1.91 -5.25
C ASN A 166 -3.59 1.59 -3.82
N CYS A 167 -2.30 1.74 -3.52
CA CYS A 167 -1.78 1.39 -2.20
C CYS A 167 -1.85 2.55 -1.19
N ILE A 168 -2.34 3.72 -1.57
CA ILE A 168 -2.22 4.95 -0.78
C ILE A 168 -3.62 5.46 -0.36
N PRO A 169 -3.74 6.31 0.67
CA PRO A 169 -5.02 6.80 1.19
C PRO A 169 -5.59 7.97 0.37
N SER A 170 -5.56 7.87 -0.95
CA SER A 170 -6.26 8.75 -1.90
C SER A 170 -7.45 7.99 -2.45
N PHE A 171 -8.67 8.54 -2.33
CA PHE A 171 -9.89 7.77 -2.58
C PHE A 171 -10.19 7.63 -4.07
N ILE A 172 -10.04 6.42 -4.60
CA ILE A 172 -10.33 6.04 -5.99
C ILE A 172 -11.27 4.84 -6.00
N ALA A 173 -10.88 3.71 -5.43
CA ALA A 173 -11.73 2.52 -5.39
C ALA A 173 -12.92 2.71 -4.44
N SER A 174 -12.75 3.50 -3.38
CA SER A 174 -13.81 3.80 -2.41
C SER A 174 -14.58 5.10 -2.70
N ASP A 175 -14.23 5.84 -3.75
CA ASP A 175 -15.02 6.98 -4.21
C ASP A 175 -16.05 6.53 -5.25
N GLU A 176 -17.32 6.86 -5.05
CA GLU A 176 -18.42 6.41 -5.91
C GLU A 176 -18.27 6.87 -7.37
N LYS A 177 -17.69 8.05 -7.61
CA LYS A 177 -17.54 8.59 -8.97
C LYS A 177 -16.46 7.81 -9.71
N TRP A 178 -15.32 7.58 -9.08
CA TRP A 178 -14.25 6.76 -9.66
C TRP A 178 -14.66 5.29 -9.82
N ALA A 179 -15.27 4.70 -8.79
CA ALA A 179 -15.82 3.35 -8.84
C ALA A 179 -16.75 3.15 -10.05
N LYS A 180 -17.65 4.11 -10.29
CA LYS A 180 -18.55 4.11 -11.44
C LYS A 180 -17.80 4.16 -12.77
N LYS A 181 -16.80 5.04 -12.93
CA LYS A 181 -15.98 5.11 -14.16
C LYS A 181 -15.27 3.79 -14.48
N PHE A 182 -14.66 3.15 -13.48
CA PHE A 182 -13.99 1.85 -13.64
C PHE A 182 -14.99 0.74 -14.02
N LYS A 183 -16.18 0.75 -13.41
CA LYS A 183 -17.26 -0.19 -13.75
C LYS A 183 -17.77 0.00 -15.18
N GLU A 184 -18.00 1.24 -15.61
CA GLU A 184 -18.48 1.57 -16.95
C GLU A 184 -17.50 1.17 -18.06
N LYS A 185 -16.19 1.32 -17.83
CA LYS A 185 -15.16 0.85 -18.76
C LYS A 185 -14.82 -0.64 -18.63
N ASN A 186 -15.43 -1.33 -17.67
CA ASN A 186 -15.13 -2.72 -17.33
C ASN A 186 -13.65 -2.96 -16.99
N ILE A 187 -13.03 -2.04 -16.25
CA ILE A 187 -11.62 -2.11 -15.83
C ILE A 187 -11.57 -2.34 -14.30
N PRO A 188 -10.80 -3.32 -13.80
CA PRO A 188 -10.69 -3.57 -12.36
C PRO A 188 -9.95 -2.45 -11.62
N VAL A 189 -10.41 -2.13 -10.41
CA VAL A 189 -9.67 -1.31 -9.45
C VAL A 189 -9.69 -1.96 -8.07
N ILE A 190 -8.54 -1.97 -7.39
CA ILE A 190 -8.39 -2.44 -6.01
C ILE A 190 -7.76 -1.32 -5.19
N GLY A 191 -8.41 -0.97 -4.09
CA GLY A 191 -8.05 0.14 -3.21
C GLY A 191 -9.07 0.36 -2.10
N ASP A 192 -8.86 1.27 -1.16
CA ASP A 192 -7.72 2.20 -1.07
C ASP A 192 -6.94 2.04 0.26
N ASP A 193 -5.67 2.47 0.27
CA ASP A 193 -4.70 2.36 1.37
C ASP A 193 -4.38 0.90 1.77
N ILE A 194 -3.26 0.35 1.30
CA ILE A 194 -2.91 -1.06 1.52
C ILE A 194 -2.79 -1.41 3.02
N LYS A 195 -3.27 -2.58 3.43
CA LYS A 195 -3.03 -3.13 4.77
C LYS A 195 -1.58 -3.60 4.91
N GLY A 196 -1.12 -3.70 6.16
CA GLY A 196 0.06 -4.48 6.51
C GLY A 196 -0.35 -5.81 7.14
N GLN A 197 0.53 -6.79 7.12
CA GLN A 197 0.34 -8.11 7.74
C GLN A 197 0.16 -7.99 9.26
N VAL A 198 1.19 -7.42 9.91
CA VAL A 198 1.24 -7.17 11.35
C VAL A 198 1.56 -5.69 11.56
N GLY A 199 0.56 -4.85 11.30
CA GLY A 199 0.65 -3.41 11.52
C GLY A 199 0.21 -2.98 12.92
N ALA A 200 0.59 -1.77 13.30
CA ALA A 200 0.12 -1.12 14.52
C ALA A 200 -1.41 -1.18 14.69
N THR A 201 -2.14 -0.77 13.64
CA THR A 201 -3.60 -0.69 13.67
C THR A 201 -4.28 -2.05 13.86
N ILE A 202 -3.81 -3.12 13.20
CA ILE A 202 -4.43 -4.44 13.35
C ILE A 202 -4.16 -5.03 14.74
N VAL A 203 -2.95 -4.84 15.28
CA VAL A 203 -2.62 -5.26 16.65
C VAL A 203 -3.52 -4.54 17.66
N HIS A 204 -3.66 -3.22 17.54
CA HIS A 204 -4.51 -2.44 18.44
C HIS A 204 -5.98 -2.85 18.33
N ARG A 205 -6.53 -2.95 17.12
CA ARG A 205 -7.90 -3.40 16.89
C ARG A 205 -8.16 -4.78 17.51
N THR A 206 -7.29 -5.75 17.26
CA THR A 206 -7.46 -7.13 17.77
C THR A 206 -7.46 -7.16 19.30
N LEU A 207 -6.54 -6.43 19.94
CA LEU A 207 -6.46 -6.38 21.40
C LEU A 207 -7.61 -5.60 22.03
N ALA A 208 -8.01 -4.47 21.42
CA ALA A 208 -9.18 -3.70 21.86
C ALA A 208 -10.47 -4.53 21.77
N LYS A 209 -10.65 -5.24 20.65
CA LYS A 209 -11.77 -6.17 20.46
C LYS A 209 -11.75 -7.30 21.48
N LEU A 210 -10.59 -7.93 21.71
CA LEU A 210 -10.44 -8.99 22.72
C LEU A 210 -10.88 -8.48 24.10
N CYS A 211 -10.40 -7.32 24.53
CA CYS A 211 -10.79 -6.70 25.79
C CYS A 211 -12.30 -6.48 25.87
N SER A 212 -12.92 -5.97 24.80
CA SER A 212 -14.36 -5.71 24.73
C SER A 212 -15.20 -6.99 24.74
N ASP A 213 -14.79 -8.01 23.99
CA ASP A 213 -15.45 -9.31 23.89
C ASP A 213 -15.39 -10.08 25.23
N ARG A 214 -14.30 -9.93 25.98
CA ARG A 214 -14.12 -10.54 27.32
C ARG A 214 -14.79 -9.76 28.46
N GLY A 215 -15.51 -8.69 28.15
CA GLY A 215 -16.29 -7.92 29.13
C GLY A 215 -15.47 -6.97 30.00
N THR A 216 -14.22 -6.71 29.65
CA THR A 216 -13.45 -5.63 30.29
C THR A 216 -13.86 -4.28 29.71
N LYS A 217 -13.74 -3.21 30.50
CA LYS A 217 -13.95 -1.85 30.04
C LYS A 217 -12.59 -1.24 29.68
N ILE A 218 -12.48 -0.65 28.49
CA ILE A 218 -11.36 0.22 28.13
C ILE A 218 -11.76 1.65 28.51
N GLU A 219 -10.88 2.34 29.23
CA GLU A 219 -11.08 3.74 29.65
C GLU A 219 -10.18 4.68 28.86
N LYS A 220 -8.95 4.26 28.52
CA LYS A 220 -7.99 5.07 27.77
C LYS A 220 -7.14 4.20 26.86
N THR A 221 -6.72 4.75 25.73
CA THR A 221 -5.72 4.08 24.89
C THR A 221 -4.89 5.07 24.08
N TYR A 222 -3.64 4.72 23.82
CA TYR A 222 -2.85 5.41 22.80
C TYR A 222 -2.08 4.44 21.92
N GLN A 223 -1.74 4.90 20.73
CA GLN A 223 -0.87 4.23 19.76
C GLN A 223 0.01 5.28 19.06
N ILE A 224 1.29 5.22 19.39
CA ILE A 224 2.36 6.10 18.91
C ILE A 224 3.15 5.34 17.86
N ASN A 225 3.40 5.94 16.69
CA ASN A 225 4.19 5.34 15.63
C ASN A 225 5.38 6.24 15.27
N VAL A 226 6.57 5.68 15.21
CA VAL A 226 7.79 6.37 14.77
C VAL A 226 8.53 5.55 13.71
N GLY A 227 9.22 6.23 12.79
CA GLY A 227 9.98 5.61 11.71
C GLY A 227 10.98 6.57 11.07
N GLY A 228 11.88 6.05 10.23
CA GLY A 228 13.02 6.82 9.67
C GLY A 228 13.02 7.00 8.15
N ASN A 229 11.98 6.55 7.46
CA ASN A 229 11.90 6.61 6.00
C ASN A 229 11.14 7.87 5.52
N THR A 230 11.13 8.08 4.20
CA THR A 230 10.48 9.24 3.57
C THR A 230 8.96 9.28 3.74
N ASP A 231 8.30 8.14 3.95
CA ASP A 231 6.86 8.11 4.25
C ASP A 231 6.57 8.78 5.61
N PHE A 232 7.37 8.46 6.64
CA PHE A 232 7.27 9.13 7.95
C PHE A 232 7.66 10.61 7.89
N LEU A 233 8.63 10.98 7.05
CA LEU A 233 9.01 12.38 6.86
C LEU A 233 7.92 13.17 6.15
N ASN A 234 7.31 12.62 5.10
CA ASN A 234 6.16 13.20 4.40
C ASN A 234 4.97 13.38 5.36
N MET A 235 4.81 12.45 6.30
CA MET A 235 3.81 12.52 7.35
C MET A 235 4.10 13.57 8.44
N LYS A 236 5.19 14.34 8.40
CA LYS A 236 5.35 15.52 9.29
C LYS A 236 4.46 16.69 8.89
N GLU A 237 3.96 16.70 7.65
CA GLU A 237 3.03 17.71 7.16
C GLU A 237 1.62 17.44 7.72
N GLN A 238 1.20 18.22 8.72
CA GLN A 238 -0.05 17.98 9.45
C GLN A 238 -1.29 18.03 8.52
N ASP A 239 -1.27 18.88 7.50
CA ASP A 239 -2.37 19.01 6.53
C ASP A 239 -2.57 17.70 5.74
N ARG A 240 -1.49 16.96 5.46
CA ARG A 240 -1.54 15.64 4.80
C ARG A 240 -2.00 14.51 5.74
N LEU A 241 -2.12 14.77 7.04
CA LEU A 241 -2.41 13.75 8.07
C LEU A 241 -3.87 13.70 8.54
N ALA A 242 -4.66 14.76 8.33
CA ALA A 242 -5.98 14.90 8.93
C ALA A 242 -6.87 13.66 8.69
N SER A 243 -7.00 13.24 7.43
CA SER A 243 -7.78 12.06 7.02
C SER A 243 -7.23 10.75 7.59
N LYS A 244 -5.90 10.63 7.68
CA LYS A 244 -5.22 9.42 8.19
C LYS A 244 -5.35 9.27 9.71
N ARG A 245 -5.40 10.39 10.45
CA ARG A 245 -5.66 10.39 11.90
C ARG A 245 -7.10 9.98 12.18
N ILE A 246 -8.06 10.58 11.48
CA ILE A 246 -9.49 10.25 11.65
C ILE A 246 -9.73 8.76 11.36
N SER A 247 -9.31 8.27 10.18
CA SER A 247 -9.49 6.86 9.80
C SER A 247 -8.87 5.87 10.79
N LYS A 248 -7.67 6.17 11.31
CA LYS A 248 -7.02 5.33 12.32
C LYS A 248 -7.74 5.33 13.67
N THR A 249 -8.19 6.49 14.15
CA THR A 249 -8.97 6.58 15.38
C THR A 249 -10.28 5.81 15.25
N GLU A 250 -11.02 6.01 14.15
CA GLU A 250 -12.29 5.31 13.89
C GLU A 250 -12.11 3.79 13.78
N SER A 251 -10.99 3.33 13.21
CA SER A 251 -10.69 1.90 13.11
C SER A 251 -10.58 1.19 14.47
N VAL A 252 -10.20 1.92 15.53
CA VAL A 252 -10.14 1.42 16.91
C VAL A 252 -11.48 1.64 17.61
N GLN A 253 -12.07 2.83 17.50
CA GLN A 253 -13.36 3.17 18.12
C GLN A 253 -14.47 2.18 17.70
N SER A 254 -14.51 1.78 16.43
CA SER A 254 -15.49 0.81 15.90
C SER A 254 -15.44 -0.58 16.52
N GLN A 255 -14.38 -0.91 17.27
CA GLN A 255 -14.19 -2.22 17.89
C GLN A 255 -14.66 -2.24 19.35
N LEU A 256 -14.97 -1.08 19.90
CA LEU A 256 -15.42 -0.91 21.27
C LEU A 256 -16.95 -0.93 21.30
N LYS A 257 -17.52 -1.57 22.33
CA LYS A 257 -18.97 -1.51 22.59
C LYS A 257 -19.47 -0.10 22.85
N GLU A 258 -18.65 0.70 23.53
CA GLU A 258 -18.90 2.10 23.82
C GLU A 258 -17.73 2.92 23.28
N ARG A 259 -18.05 3.99 22.55
CA ARG A 259 -17.06 4.93 22.03
C ARG A 259 -16.35 5.63 23.18
N LEU A 260 -15.02 5.70 23.12
CA LEU A 260 -14.24 6.53 24.04
C LEU A 260 -14.45 8.01 23.71
N ALA A 261 -14.40 8.87 24.72
CA ALA A 261 -14.30 10.31 24.49
C ALA A 261 -13.01 10.60 23.69
N ASP A 262 -13.08 11.60 22.79
CA ASP A 262 -12.00 11.87 21.84
C ASP A 262 -10.67 12.27 22.51
N ASP A 263 -10.70 12.69 23.78
CA ASP A 263 -9.53 13.02 24.61
C ASP A 263 -8.96 11.81 25.38
N GLN A 264 -9.63 10.65 25.35
CA GLN A 264 -9.17 9.40 25.96
C GLN A 264 -8.55 8.43 24.94
N ILE A 265 -8.46 8.83 23.67
CA ILE A 265 -7.89 8.05 22.59
C ILE A 265 -6.89 8.87 21.77
N TYR A 266 -5.70 8.33 21.56
CA TYR A 266 -4.71 8.93 20.68
C TYR A 266 -4.14 7.89 19.71
N VAL A 267 -4.41 8.02 18.41
CA VAL A 267 -3.90 7.09 17.39
C VAL A 267 -3.32 7.88 16.23
N GLY A 268 -2.02 7.74 15.97
CA GLY A 268 -1.41 8.49 14.88
C GLY A 268 0.07 8.19 14.64
N PRO A 269 0.62 8.70 13.53
CA PRO A 269 2.05 8.95 13.46
C PRO A 269 2.45 9.98 14.50
N SER A 270 3.64 9.80 15.07
CA SER A 270 4.10 10.62 16.18
C SER A 270 5.37 11.37 15.84
N ASP A 271 6.37 10.71 15.25
CA ASP A 271 7.61 11.40 14.86
C ASP A 271 8.40 10.66 13.77
N PHE A 272 9.36 11.38 13.21
CA PHE A 272 10.40 10.90 12.31
C PHE A 272 11.73 10.82 13.06
N ILE A 273 12.30 9.62 13.14
CA ILE A 273 13.59 9.35 13.77
C ILE A 273 14.56 8.83 12.69
N PRO A 274 15.49 9.66 12.20
CA PRO A 274 16.24 9.38 10.97
C PRO A 274 16.99 8.05 10.97
N PHE A 275 17.58 7.66 12.11
CA PHE A 275 18.41 6.46 12.22
C PHE A 275 17.61 5.16 12.29
N LEU A 276 16.27 5.22 12.39
CA LEU A 276 15.44 4.01 12.27
C LEU A 276 15.39 3.48 10.84
N GLY A 277 15.72 4.28 9.84
CA GLY A 277 15.65 3.88 8.43
C GLY A 277 14.30 3.26 8.08
N ASN A 278 14.30 2.00 7.65
CA ASN A 278 13.08 1.29 7.28
C ASN A 278 12.35 0.61 8.45
N THR A 279 12.95 0.61 9.64
CA THR A 279 12.32 0.11 10.86
C THR A 279 11.23 1.08 11.32
N LYS A 280 10.10 0.49 11.68
CA LYS A 280 8.98 1.18 12.31
C LYS A 280 8.74 0.62 13.69
N LEU A 281 8.64 1.53 14.65
CA LEU A 281 8.28 1.21 16.02
C LEU A 281 6.87 1.70 16.30
N MET A 282 6.09 0.85 16.96
CA MET A 282 4.84 1.24 17.55
C MET A 282 4.88 0.98 19.06
N PHE A 283 4.38 1.95 19.80
CA PHE A 283 4.12 1.85 21.23
C PHE A 283 2.63 2.04 21.45
N MET A 284 1.99 1.08 22.08
CA MET A 284 0.57 1.11 22.38
C MET A 284 0.35 0.83 23.86
N ARG A 285 -0.63 1.51 24.44
CA ARG A 285 -1.10 1.25 25.79
C ARG A 285 -2.61 1.24 25.82
N ILE A 286 -3.20 0.23 26.45
CA ILE A 286 -4.62 0.13 26.77
C ILE A 286 -4.76 0.15 28.29
N GLU A 287 -5.60 1.03 28.81
CA GLU A 287 -5.95 1.10 30.23
C GLU A 287 -7.44 0.89 30.41
N GLY A 288 -7.80 0.18 31.48
CA GLY A 288 -9.18 -0.18 31.70
C GLY A 288 -9.46 -0.81 33.05
N ARG A 289 -10.64 -1.42 33.17
CA ARG A 289 -11.10 -2.10 34.37
C ARG A 289 -11.65 -3.49 34.07
N GLN A 290 -11.42 -4.39 35.00
CA GLN A 290 -11.89 -5.78 34.97
C GLN A 290 -12.85 -6.05 36.14
N TRP A 291 -13.09 -7.33 36.45
CA TRP A 291 -13.98 -7.75 37.54
C TRP A 291 -13.74 -6.96 38.83
N ALA A 292 -14.83 -6.65 39.55
CA ALA A 292 -14.85 -5.80 40.74
C ALA A 292 -14.26 -4.39 40.53
N ASN A 293 -14.32 -3.88 39.29
CA ASN A 293 -13.83 -2.56 38.91
C ASN A 293 -12.33 -2.35 39.17
N ILE A 294 -11.57 -3.45 39.28
CA ILE A 294 -10.13 -3.43 39.51
C ILE A 294 -9.43 -2.95 38.24
N PRO A 295 -8.49 -2.00 38.33
CA PRO A 295 -7.79 -1.49 37.15
C PRO A 295 -6.87 -2.54 36.53
N TYR A 296 -6.71 -2.49 35.21
CA TYR A 296 -5.68 -3.19 34.47
C TYR A 296 -5.07 -2.27 33.42
N ASN A 297 -3.89 -2.63 32.95
CA ASN A 297 -3.26 -2.00 31.80
C ASN A 297 -2.49 -3.02 30.98
N MET A 298 -2.27 -2.70 29.71
CA MET A 298 -1.49 -3.49 28.76
C MET A 298 -0.62 -2.54 27.96
N GLU A 299 0.68 -2.83 27.87
CA GLU A 299 1.61 -2.13 26.99
C GLU A 299 2.15 -3.09 25.94
N VAL A 300 2.24 -2.61 24.70
CA VAL A 300 2.77 -3.37 23.58
C VAL A 300 3.78 -2.50 22.85
N ARG A 301 4.97 -3.06 22.64
CA ARG A 301 5.96 -2.55 21.69
C ARG A 301 5.99 -3.48 20.49
N LEU A 302 5.77 -2.92 19.30
CA LEU A 302 5.90 -3.62 18.03
C LEU A 302 7.05 -3.01 17.24
N GLU A 303 7.93 -3.86 16.74
CA GLU A 303 9.03 -3.49 15.85
C GLU A 303 8.90 -4.30 14.58
N VAL A 304 8.84 -3.61 13.44
CA VAL A 304 8.66 -4.24 12.12
C VAL A 304 9.50 -3.51 11.07
N ASP A 305 9.91 -4.24 10.04
CA ASP A 305 10.25 -3.60 8.76
C ASP A 305 8.94 -3.15 8.10
N ASP A 306 8.81 -1.86 7.86
CA ASP A 306 7.56 -1.27 7.36
C ASP A 306 7.19 -1.73 5.94
N LYS A 307 8.17 -2.14 5.12
CA LYS A 307 7.96 -2.51 3.71
C LYS A 307 7.75 -4.00 3.53
N ALA A 308 8.42 -4.83 4.31
CA ALA A 308 8.12 -6.27 4.40
C ALA A 308 6.66 -6.48 4.79
N ASN A 309 6.14 -5.61 5.67
CA ASN A 309 4.79 -5.71 6.20
C ASN A 309 3.68 -5.55 5.15
N SER A 310 3.92 -4.83 4.04
CA SER A 310 2.90 -4.58 3.00
C SER A 310 3.19 -5.26 1.66
N ALA A 311 4.45 -5.60 1.36
CA ALA A 311 4.85 -6.19 0.09
C ALA A 311 4.00 -7.42 -0.28
N GLY A 312 3.84 -8.36 0.65
CA GLY A 312 3.03 -9.56 0.44
C GLY A 312 1.57 -9.31 0.10
N ILE A 313 0.97 -8.31 0.74
CA ILE A 313 -0.43 -7.93 0.51
C ILE A 313 -0.59 -7.33 -0.90
N VAL A 314 0.42 -6.61 -1.39
CA VAL A 314 0.40 -6.08 -2.76
C VAL A 314 0.59 -7.18 -3.81
N ILE A 315 1.39 -8.22 -3.53
CA ILE A 315 1.49 -9.41 -4.40
C ILE A 315 0.10 -10.04 -4.57
N ASP A 316 -0.68 -10.20 -3.49
CA ASP A 316 -2.06 -10.68 -3.56
C ASP A 316 -2.97 -9.73 -4.36
N ALA A 317 -2.85 -8.42 -4.15
CA ALA A 317 -3.65 -7.43 -4.89
C ALA A 317 -3.37 -7.46 -6.40
N ILE A 318 -2.12 -7.57 -6.82
CA ILE A 318 -1.73 -7.72 -8.24
C ILE A 318 -2.37 -8.97 -8.85
N ARG A 319 -2.26 -10.12 -8.16
CA ARG A 319 -2.81 -11.39 -8.64
C ARG A 319 -4.34 -11.36 -8.72
N LEU A 320 -5.02 -10.76 -7.74
CA LEU A 320 -6.48 -10.61 -7.74
C LEU A 320 -6.95 -9.66 -8.84
N ALA A 321 -6.22 -8.58 -9.10
CA ALA A 321 -6.49 -7.69 -10.23
C ALA A 321 -6.32 -8.43 -11.57
N LYS A 322 -5.31 -9.30 -11.70
CA LYS A 322 -5.15 -10.16 -12.88
C LYS A 322 -6.33 -11.12 -13.06
N ILE A 323 -6.75 -11.79 -11.98
CA ILE A 323 -7.91 -12.69 -12.00
C ILE A 323 -9.18 -11.94 -12.44
N ALA A 324 -9.36 -10.71 -11.98
CA ALA A 324 -10.48 -9.86 -12.40
C ALA A 324 -10.40 -9.51 -13.91
N LEU A 325 -9.22 -9.15 -14.42
CA LEU A 325 -8.98 -8.92 -15.84
C LEU A 325 -9.32 -10.15 -16.69
N ASP A 326 -8.82 -11.33 -16.30
CA ASP A 326 -9.02 -12.58 -17.05
C ASP A 326 -10.48 -13.01 -17.11
N ARG A 327 -11.29 -12.57 -16.14
CA ARG A 327 -12.73 -12.84 -16.06
C ARG A 327 -13.60 -11.74 -16.62
N GLY A 328 -13.00 -10.64 -17.09
CA GLY A 328 -13.72 -9.47 -17.58
C GLY A 328 -14.59 -8.82 -16.51
N VAL A 329 -14.14 -8.82 -15.24
CA VAL A 329 -14.85 -8.19 -14.12
C VAL A 329 -14.23 -6.82 -13.83
N GLY A 330 -14.93 -5.74 -14.20
CA GLY A 330 -14.51 -4.37 -13.92
C GLY A 330 -15.16 -3.70 -12.72
N GLY A 331 -14.69 -2.48 -12.42
CA GLY A 331 -15.07 -1.73 -11.23
C GLY A 331 -14.25 -2.14 -9.99
N PRO A 332 -14.61 -1.63 -8.81
CA PRO A 332 -13.97 -2.03 -7.57
C PRO A 332 -14.15 -3.53 -7.30
N ILE A 333 -13.04 -4.24 -7.08
CA ILE A 333 -13.09 -5.65 -6.67
C ILE A 333 -13.33 -5.69 -5.17
N ILE A 334 -14.59 -5.51 -4.78
CA ILE A 334 -15.05 -5.39 -3.39
C ILE A 334 -14.41 -6.43 -2.44
N PRO A 335 -14.45 -7.75 -2.71
CA PRO A 335 -13.89 -8.73 -1.77
C PRO A 335 -12.37 -8.58 -1.61
N ALA A 336 -11.64 -8.27 -2.69
CA ALA A 336 -10.20 -8.04 -2.64
C ALA A 336 -9.87 -6.75 -1.88
N SER A 337 -10.57 -5.65 -2.20
CA SER A 337 -10.43 -4.37 -1.49
C SER A 337 -10.70 -4.52 0.01
N ALA A 338 -11.82 -5.13 0.40
CA ALA A 338 -12.18 -5.27 1.81
C ALA A 338 -11.14 -6.10 2.59
N TYR A 339 -10.56 -7.10 1.94
CA TYR A 339 -9.58 -7.97 2.58
C TYR A 339 -8.19 -7.33 2.67
N LEU A 340 -7.74 -6.66 1.61
CA LEU A 340 -6.36 -6.18 1.45
C LEU A 340 -6.15 -4.69 1.75
N MET A 341 -7.21 -3.88 1.77
CA MET A 341 -7.15 -2.42 1.84
C MET A 341 -7.82 -1.91 3.12
N LYS A 342 -7.32 -0.81 3.69
CA LYS A 342 -7.84 -0.21 4.94
C LYS A 342 -9.15 0.54 4.72
N HIS A 343 -9.35 1.09 3.52
CA HIS A 343 -10.52 1.87 3.16
C HIS A 343 -11.19 1.31 1.90
N PRO A 344 -11.84 0.14 1.97
CA PRO A 344 -12.65 -0.37 0.86
C PRO A 344 -13.93 0.46 0.67
N LEU A 345 -14.57 0.32 -0.50
CA LEU A 345 -15.91 0.86 -0.76
C LEU A 345 -16.96 0.28 0.20
N GLU A 346 -16.89 -1.02 0.44
CA GLU A 346 -17.76 -1.74 1.39
C GLU A 346 -16.91 -2.27 2.56
N GLN A 347 -17.20 -1.81 3.77
CA GLN A 347 -16.53 -2.25 4.99
C GLN A 347 -17.03 -3.64 5.40
N MET A 348 -16.09 -4.56 5.63
CA MET A 348 -16.36 -5.93 6.06
C MET A 348 -15.44 -6.31 7.22
N SER A 349 -15.89 -7.24 8.06
CA SER A 349 -14.97 -7.89 9.01
C SER A 349 -13.89 -8.66 8.23
N ASP A 350 -12.67 -8.73 8.75
CA ASP A 350 -11.56 -9.43 8.06
C ASP A 350 -11.90 -10.91 7.79
N VAL A 351 -12.69 -11.56 8.66
CA VAL A 351 -13.15 -12.95 8.48
C VAL A 351 -14.10 -13.07 7.29
N GLN A 352 -15.06 -12.15 7.17
CA GLN A 352 -16.01 -12.13 6.05
C GLN A 352 -15.30 -11.77 4.73
N ALA A 353 -14.46 -10.73 4.77
CA ALA A 353 -13.67 -10.28 3.61
C ALA A 353 -12.77 -11.40 3.08
N LYS A 354 -12.11 -12.16 3.97
CA LYS A 354 -11.35 -13.35 3.59
C LYS A 354 -12.24 -14.36 2.86
N LYS A 355 -13.37 -14.75 3.47
CA LYS A 355 -14.28 -15.75 2.89
C LYS A 355 -14.78 -15.34 1.51
N ASP A 356 -15.15 -14.08 1.32
CA ASP A 356 -15.65 -13.60 0.03
C ASP A 356 -14.51 -13.44 -0.99
N CYS A 357 -13.29 -13.12 -0.55
CA CYS A 357 -12.10 -13.16 -1.40
C CYS A 357 -11.79 -14.58 -1.87
N GLU A 358 -11.91 -15.61 -1.01
CA GLU A 358 -11.75 -17.01 -1.44
C GLU A 358 -12.80 -17.42 -2.47
N LYS A 359 -14.08 -17.07 -2.25
CA LYS A 359 -15.14 -17.35 -3.24
C LYS A 359 -14.86 -16.66 -4.57
N PHE A 360 -14.43 -15.39 -4.52
CA PHE A 360 -14.02 -14.66 -5.69
C PHE A 360 -12.90 -15.44 -6.39
N VAL A 361 -11.84 -15.87 -5.70
CA VAL A 361 -10.76 -16.65 -6.31
C VAL A 361 -11.26 -17.97 -6.93
N GLU A 362 -12.19 -18.66 -6.28
CA GLU A 362 -12.81 -19.90 -6.78
C GLU A 362 -13.76 -19.69 -7.99
N GLY A 363 -14.13 -18.45 -8.30
CA GLY A 363 -15.08 -18.12 -9.38
C GLY A 363 -16.54 -18.41 -9.02
N LYS A 364 -16.87 -18.35 -7.73
CA LYS A 364 -18.22 -18.58 -7.19
C LYS A 364 -18.97 -17.32 -6.88
#